data_AF-A0A6F8XXK6-F1
#
_entry.id   AF-A0A6F8XXK6-F1
#
_cell.length_a   1.000
_cell.length_b   1.000
_cell.length_c   1.000
_cell.angle_alpha   90.00
_cell.angle_beta   90.00
_cell.angle_gamma   90.00
#
_symmetry.space_group_name_H-M   'P 1'
#
loop_
_entity.id
_entity.type
_entity.pdbx_description
1 polymer ?
#
loop_
_entity_poly.entity_id
_entity_poly.type
_entity_poly.pdbx_seq_one_letter_code
_entity_poly.pdbx_strand_id
1 'polypeptide(L)'
;MRPLTVAAVQAEATPGDVAGNAARAARWARIAADQGATVVVQPELFLPAYDPPALRASPATTDVAADDGGWVADARLDPLRAAAAERVATLDVAEVERVRGAHQMLAEHRADLGTDRCLLSG
;
A
#
# COMPACT_ATOMS: atom_id res chain seq x y z
N MET A 1 -9.23 21.22 -12.36
CA MET A 1 -8.92 19.98 -11.61
C MET A 1 -8.78 20.33 -10.14
N ARG A 2 -9.25 19.49 -9.22
CA ARG A 2 -9.01 19.69 -7.78
C ARG A 2 -7.71 18.97 -7.40
N PRO A 3 -6.82 19.57 -6.59
CA PRO A 3 -5.64 18.87 -6.07
C PRO A 3 -6.04 17.60 -5.32
N LEU A 4 -5.26 16.52 -5.47
CA LEU A 4 -5.42 15.31 -4.67
C LEU A 4 -4.65 15.47 -3.36
N THR A 5 -5.31 15.18 -2.24
CA THR A 5 -4.62 14.98 -0.96
C THR A 5 -4.25 13.51 -0.86
N VAL A 6 -2.95 13.23 -0.75
CA VAL A 6 -2.41 11.87 -0.67
C VAL A 6 -1.82 11.64 0.72
N ALA A 7 -2.17 10.52 1.36
CA ALA A 7 -1.52 10.06 2.58
C ALA A 7 -0.60 8.87 2.26
N ALA A 8 0.68 8.99 2.59
CA ALA A 8 1.63 7.89 2.59
C ALA A 8 1.68 7.27 3.99
N VAL A 9 1.22 6.02 4.10
CA VAL A 9 1.20 5.31 5.39
C VAL A 9 2.54 4.61 5.58
N GLN A 10 3.11 4.79 6.77
CA GLN A 10 4.25 4.01 7.24
C GLN A 10 3.82 3.23 8.48
N ALA A 11 3.65 1.92 8.31
CA ALA A 11 3.20 1.02 9.36
C ALA A 11 4.00 -0.28 9.33
N GLU A 12 4.07 -0.95 10.47
CA GLU A 12 4.67 -2.28 10.57
C GLU A 12 3.65 -3.35 10.16
N ALA A 13 4.11 -4.27 9.29
CA ALA A 13 3.37 -5.44 8.87
C ALA A 13 3.88 -6.68 9.61
N THR A 14 2.97 -7.61 9.91
CA THR A 14 3.32 -8.90 10.51
C THR A 14 3.63 -9.91 9.39
N PRO A 15 4.85 -10.50 9.33
CA PRO A 15 5.21 -11.45 8.28
C PRO A 15 4.21 -12.59 8.10
N GLY A 16 3.73 -12.76 6.87
CA GLY A 16 2.80 -13.82 6.47
C GLY A 16 1.32 -13.60 6.85
N ASP A 17 1.00 -12.64 7.71
CA ASP A 17 -0.38 -12.37 8.14
C ASP A 17 -1.12 -11.41 7.20
N VAL A 18 -1.45 -11.90 5.99
CA VAL A 18 -2.14 -11.11 4.96
C VAL A 18 -3.46 -10.53 5.46
N ALA A 19 -4.25 -11.29 6.21
CA ALA A 19 -5.54 -10.84 6.70
C ALA A 19 -5.41 -9.75 7.78
N GLY A 20 -4.51 -9.95 8.75
CA GLY A 20 -4.25 -8.94 9.80
C GLY A 20 -3.65 -7.66 9.23
N ASN A 21 -2.73 -7.78 8.26
CA ASN A 21 -2.16 -6.62 7.58
C ASN A 21 -3.20 -5.88 6.73
N ALA A 22 -4.11 -6.58 6.06
CA ALA A 22 -5.23 -5.94 5.34
C ALA A 22 -6.15 -5.16 6.30
N ALA A 23 -6.48 -5.72 7.46
CA ALA A 23 -7.27 -5.02 8.49
C ALA A 23 -6.53 -3.77 9.03
N ARG A 24 -5.21 -3.86 9.23
CA ARG A 24 -4.37 -2.72 9.65
C ARG A 24 -4.29 -1.65 8.55
N ALA A 25 -4.12 -2.04 7.30
CA ALA A 25 -4.13 -1.11 6.16
C ALA A 25 -5.47 -0.38 6.07
N ALA A 26 -6.58 -1.09 6.24
CA ALA A 26 -7.92 -0.51 6.25
C ALA A 26 -8.13 0.48 7.41
N ARG A 27 -7.58 0.20 8.59
CA ARG A 27 -7.60 1.15 9.73
C ARG A 27 -6.88 2.44 9.35
N TRP A 28 -5.69 2.36 8.79
CA TRP A 28 -4.94 3.55 8.38
C TRP A 28 -5.62 4.31 7.24
N ALA A 29 -6.26 3.61 6.31
CA ALA A 29 -7.05 4.25 5.26
C ALA A 29 -8.20 5.09 5.82
N ARG A 30 -8.93 4.57 6.83
CA ARG A 30 -9.98 5.33 7.51
C ARG A 30 -9.43 6.55 8.24
N ILE A 31 -8.35 6.40 9.01
CA ILE A 31 -7.71 7.52 9.72
C ILE A 31 -7.25 8.61 8.74
N ALA A 32 -6.65 8.23 7.61
CA ALA A 32 -6.23 9.17 6.59
C ALA A 32 -7.43 9.87 5.92
N ALA A 33 -8.52 9.13 5.67
CA ALA A 33 -9.76 9.70 5.12
C ALA A 33 -10.40 10.71 6.09
N ASP A 34 -10.40 10.42 7.40
CA ASP A 34 -10.88 11.33 8.45
C ASP A 34 -10.03 12.62 8.51
N GLN A 35 -8.79 12.57 8.04
CA GLN A 35 -7.88 13.72 7.90
C GLN A 35 -7.95 14.40 6.52
N GLY A 36 -8.89 13.98 5.66
CA GLY A 36 -9.12 14.59 4.35
C GLY A 36 -8.27 14.02 3.21
N ALA A 37 -7.58 12.90 3.41
CA ALA A 37 -6.89 12.21 2.31
C ALA A 37 -7.91 11.61 1.32
N THR A 38 -7.63 11.78 0.04
CA THR A 38 -8.44 11.25 -1.07
C THR A 38 -7.82 10.01 -1.72
N VAL A 39 -6.52 9.83 -1.52
CA VAL A 39 -5.73 8.67 -1.94
C VAL A 39 -4.84 8.27 -0.78
N VAL A 40 -4.75 6.97 -0.50
CA VAL A 40 -3.87 6.41 0.53
C VAL A 40 -2.96 5.39 -0.14
N VAL A 41 -1.66 5.52 0.06
CA VAL A 41 -0.65 4.57 -0.42
C VAL A 41 -0.04 3.83 0.76
N GLN A 42 0.17 2.53 0.58
CA GLN A 42 0.79 1.64 1.56
C GLN A 42 2.21 1.24 1.10
N PRO A 43 3.08 0.80 2.02
CA PRO A 43 4.40 0.28 1.65
C PRO A 43 4.31 -0.90 0.68
N GLU A 44 5.34 -1.06 -0.14
CA GLU A 44 5.49 -2.24 -0.99
C GLU A 44 5.49 -3.51 -0.14
N LEU A 45 4.77 -4.55 -0.60
CA LEU A 45 4.57 -5.81 0.10
C LEU A 45 3.97 -5.69 1.52
N PHE A 46 3.28 -4.59 1.85
CA PHE A 46 2.67 -4.45 3.18
C PHE A 46 1.74 -5.62 3.56
N LEU A 47 1.02 -6.19 2.59
CA LEU A 47 0.08 -7.30 2.84
C LEU A 47 0.77 -8.56 3.37
N PRO A 48 1.77 -9.16 2.70
CA PRO A 48 2.49 -10.31 3.26
C PRO A 48 3.69 -9.93 4.17
N ALA A 49 4.01 -8.64 4.26
CA ALA A 49 5.28 -8.08 4.73
C ALA A 49 6.48 -8.41 3.82
N TYR A 50 7.46 -7.51 3.82
CA TYR A 50 8.74 -7.72 3.16
C TYR A 50 9.63 -8.65 4.02
N ASP A 51 9.29 -9.94 4.05
CA ASP A 51 10.03 -10.97 4.80
C ASP A 51 10.32 -12.20 3.88
N PRO A 52 11.49 -12.25 3.23
CA PRO A 52 11.80 -13.33 2.30
C PRO A 52 11.72 -14.75 2.89
N PRO A 53 12.09 -15.02 4.16
CA PRO A 53 11.85 -16.32 4.79
C PRO A 53 10.37 -16.72 4.83
N ALA A 54 9.47 -15.85 5.32
CA ALA A 54 8.05 -16.13 5.41
C ALA A 54 7.41 -16.32 4.02
N LEU A 55 7.76 -15.46 3.06
CA LEU A 55 7.31 -15.56 1.67
C LEU A 55 7.70 -16.90 1.03
N ARG A 56 8.93 -17.37 1.27
CA ARG A 56 9.39 -18.67 0.75
C ARG A 56 8.77 -19.87 1.46
N ALA A 57 8.48 -19.74 2.75
CA ALA A 57 7.92 -20.82 3.55
C ALA A 57 6.47 -21.13 3.16
N SER A 58 5.68 -20.14 2.74
CA SER A 58 4.27 -20.35 2.41
C SER A 58 3.73 -19.45 1.29
N PRO A 59 4.20 -19.58 0.03
CA PRO A 59 3.76 -18.75 -1.09
C PRO A 59 2.24 -18.75 -1.28
N ALA A 60 1.61 -19.93 -1.19
CA ALA A 60 0.17 -20.08 -1.37
C ALA A 60 -0.68 -19.28 -0.36
N THR A 61 -0.13 -18.98 0.82
CA THR A 61 -0.84 -18.18 1.84
C THR A 61 -0.38 -16.73 1.88
N THR A 62 0.77 -16.39 1.30
CA THR A 62 1.27 -15.00 1.24
C THR A 62 0.89 -14.29 -0.06
N ASP A 63 0.61 -15.04 -1.12
CA ASP A 63 0.21 -14.47 -2.40
C ASP A 63 -1.24 -13.98 -2.37
N VAL A 64 -1.48 -12.94 -3.16
CA VAL A 64 -2.79 -12.38 -3.46
C VAL A 64 -2.96 -12.45 -4.98
N ALA A 65 -3.63 -13.50 -5.45
CA ALA A 65 -3.78 -13.76 -6.87
C ALA A 65 -4.90 -12.90 -7.49
N ALA A 66 -4.61 -12.38 -8.69
CA ALA A 66 -5.63 -11.86 -9.59
C ALA A 66 -6.06 -12.94 -10.58
N ASP A 67 -7.31 -12.87 -11.04
CA ASP A 67 -7.78 -13.67 -12.17
C ASP A 67 -7.23 -13.15 -13.51
N ASP A 68 -7.60 -13.81 -14.61
CA ASP A 68 -7.19 -13.43 -15.97
C ASP A 68 -7.65 -12.01 -16.37
N GLY A 69 -8.67 -11.47 -15.68
CA GLY A 69 -9.16 -10.11 -15.86
C GLY A 69 -8.45 -9.07 -14.99
N GLY A 70 -7.47 -9.48 -14.18
CA GLY A 70 -6.77 -8.62 -13.24
C GLY A 70 -7.56 -8.33 -11.97
N TRP A 71 -8.67 -9.03 -11.72
CA TRP A 71 -9.46 -8.85 -10.51
C TRP A 71 -8.98 -9.75 -9.39
N VAL A 72 -8.76 -9.17 -8.22
CA VAL A 72 -8.50 -9.92 -6.99
C VAL A 72 -9.84 -10.16 -6.30
N ALA A 73 -10.18 -11.43 -6.02
CA ALA A 73 -11.42 -11.83 -5.32
C ALA A 73 -11.18 -12.29 -3.87
N ASP A 74 -9.98 -12.05 -3.33
CA ASP A 74 -9.57 -12.51 -2.01
C ASP A 74 -10.34 -11.81 -0.88
N ALA A 75 -11.09 -12.60 -0.10
CA ALA A 75 -11.91 -12.11 1.03
C ALA A 75 -11.07 -11.52 2.17
N ARG A 76 -9.76 -11.86 2.26
CA ARG A 76 -8.85 -11.23 3.22
C ARG A 76 -8.74 -9.73 3.00
N LEU A 77 -9.07 -9.24 1.79
CA LEU A 77 -9.07 -7.82 1.43
C LEU A 77 -10.39 -7.10 1.69
N ASP A 78 -11.43 -7.78 2.18
CA ASP A 78 -12.74 -7.16 2.45
C ASP A 78 -12.66 -5.93 3.37
N PRO A 79 -11.82 -5.88 4.42
CA PRO A 79 -11.65 -4.67 5.21
C PRO A 79 -11.17 -3.47 4.38
N LEU A 80 -10.30 -3.70 3.40
CA LEU A 80 -9.81 -2.65 2.49
C LEU A 80 -10.88 -2.22 1.51
N ARG A 81 -11.65 -3.17 0.94
CA ARG A 81 -12.80 -2.85 0.08
C ARG A 81 -13.82 -1.98 0.81
N ALA A 82 -14.13 -2.33 2.06
CA ALA A 82 -15.08 -1.57 2.88
C ALA A 82 -14.56 -0.18 3.28
N ALA A 83 -13.24 0.01 3.40
CA ALA A 83 -12.63 1.30 3.71
C ALA A 83 -12.47 2.20 2.48
N ALA A 84 -12.40 1.61 1.28
CA ALA A 84 -12.23 2.34 0.04
C ALA A 84 -13.56 2.92 -0.45
N ALA A 85 -13.51 4.16 -0.95
CA ALA A 85 -14.54 4.67 -1.85
C ALA A 85 -14.11 4.39 -3.30
N GLU A 86 -15.07 4.05 -4.17
CA GLU A 86 -14.80 3.85 -5.58
C GLU A 86 -14.25 5.14 -6.21
N ARG A 87 -13.05 5.06 -6.78
CA ARG A 87 -12.38 6.16 -7.48
C ARG A 87 -11.66 5.61 -8.70
N VAL A 88 -11.87 6.25 -9.84
CA VAL A 88 -11.13 5.97 -11.07
C VAL A 88 -10.00 6.99 -11.17
N ALA A 89 -8.77 6.50 -11.30
CA ALA A 89 -7.59 7.30 -11.59
C ALA A 89 -6.89 6.72 -12.82
N THR A 90 -6.44 7.60 -13.72
CA THR A 90 -5.58 7.21 -14.83
C THR A 90 -4.14 7.49 -14.44
N LEU A 91 -3.28 6.48 -14.51
CA LEU A 91 -1.85 6.62 -14.34
C LEU A 91 -1.20 6.63 -15.72
N ASP A 92 -0.30 7.60 -15.94
CA ASP A 92 0.56 7.59 -17.13
C ASP A 92 1.65 6.53 -16.94
N VAL A 93 1.57 5.45 -17.71
CA VAL A 93 2.49 4.32 -17.62
C VAL A 93 3.93 4.76 -17.94
N ALA A 94 4.13 5.63 -18.93
CA ALA A 94 5.46 6.10 -19.29
C ALA A 94 6.08 6.91 -18.14
N GLU A 95 5.27 7.71 -17.43
CA GLU A 95 5.73 8.44 -16.27
C GLU A 95 6.02 7.51 -15.08
N VAL A 96 5.18 6.50 -14.83
CA VAL A 96 5.45 5.48 -13.80
C VAL A 96 6.77 4.74 -14.08
N GLU A 97 7.03 4.36 -15.33
CA GLU A 97 8.28 3.72 -15.74
C GLU A 97 9.48 4.66 -15.59
N ARG A 98 9.36 5.92 -16.00
CA ARG A 98 10.41 6.94 -15.86
C ARG A 98 10.75 7.16 -14.39
N VAL A 99 9.75 7.35 -13.53
CA VAL A 99 9.91 7.54 -12.09
C VAL A 99 10.56 6.29 -11.47
N ARG A 100 10.08 5.08 -11.80
CA ARG A 100 10.70 3.83 -11.33
C ARG A 100 12.17 3.72 -11.74
N GLY A 101 12.50 4.05 -12.99
CA GLY A 101 13.88 4.04 -13.50
C GLY A 101 14.78 5.05 -12.79
N ALA A 102 14.24 6.19 -12.40
CA ALA A 102 14.95 7.21 -11.62
C ALA A 102 15.09 6.84 -10.13
N HIS A 103 14.12 6.11 -9.57
CA HIS A 103 14.09 5.65 -8.18
C HIS A 103 14.47 4.17 -8.07
N GLN A 104 15.63 3.79 -8.61
CA GLN A 104 16.23 2.51 -8.23
C GLN A 104 16.55 2.56 -6.74
N MET A 105 16.12 1.55 -5.98
CA MET A 105 16.31 1.46 -4.53
C MET A 105 17.81 1.33 -4.21
N LEU A 106 18.51 2.46 -4.16
CA LEU A 106 19.82 2.60 -3.55
C LEU A 106 19.55 2.74 -2.06
N ALA A 107 20.09 1.83 -1.26
CA ALA A 107 19.82 1.66 0.16
C ALA A 107 20.15 2.87 1.07
N GLU A 108 20.36 4.10 0.56
CA GLU A 108 21.02 5.20 1.30
C GLU A 108 20.41 6.62 1.17
N HIS A 109 19.25 6.84 0.55
CA HIS A 109 18.72 8.21 0.33
C HIS A 109 17.65 8.69 1.34
N ARG A 110 17.87 8.47 2.64
CA ARG A 110 16.91 8.85 3.70
C ARG A 110 16.67 10.37 3.80
N ALA A 111 17.60 11.17 3.29
CA ALA A 111 17.51 12.63 3.25
C ALA A 111 16.48 13.16 2.23
N ASP A 112 16.10 12.35 1.24
CA ASP A 112 15.27 12.78 0.11
C ASP A 112 13.76 12.58 0.36
N LEU A 113 13.39 12.01 1.51
CA LEU A 113 12.01 11.63 1.86
C LEU A 113 11.15 12.80 2.41
N GLY A 114 11.60 14.05 2.26
CA GLY A 114 10.88 15.24 2.73
C GLY A 114 10.93 15.49 4.25
N THR A 115 10.62 16.72 4.64
CA THR A 115 10.75 17.25 6.01
C THR A 115 9.45 17.20 6.83
N ASP A 116 8.29 17.22 6.17
CA ASP A 116 6.99 17.26 6.84
C ASP A 116 6.50 15.85 7.15
N ARG A 117 6.84 15.37 8.34
CA ARG A 117 6.43 14.06 8.85
C ARG A 117 5.49 14.27 10.01
N CYS A 118 4.21 13.94 9.80
CA CYS A 118 3.28 13.77 10.91
C CYS A 118 3.34 12.32 11.36
N LEU A 119 3.69 12.07 12.62
CA LEU A 119 3.52 10.76 13.22
C LEU A 119 2.04 10.55 13.49
N LEU A 120 1.43 9.64 12.73
CA LEU A 120 0.10 9.13 13.04
C LEU A 120 0.24 8.14 14.21
N SER A 121 0.27 8.62 15.45
CA SER A 121 0.17 7.75 16.63
C SER A 121 -1.27 7.30 16.82
N GLY A 122 -1.44 5.98 16.90
CA GLY A 122 -2.73 5.29 17.04
C GLY A 122 -2.90 4.64 18.40
#